data_AF-A0A093XRW1-F1
#
_entry.id   AF-A0A093XRW1-F1
#
_cell.length_a   1.000
_cell.length_b   1.000
_cell.length_c   1.000
_cell.angle_alpha   90.00
_cell.angle_beta   90.00
_cell.angle_gamma   90.00
#
_symmetry.space_group_name_H-M   'P 1'
#
loop_
_entity.id
_entity.type
_entity.pdbx_description
1 polymer ?
#
loop_
_entity_poly.entity_id
_entity_poly.type
_entity_poly.pdbx_seq_one_letter_code
_entity_poly.pdbx_strand_id
1 'polypeptide(L)'
;MRQLGLPIPPIILDYATIAKNNSLYNTLSVFDVYIADLVLQGLLKAYENKVDGQQAVAEQKAKTIYSALEAHPQVYEIVPHASARSRMNICFRILAPKAEADFLSGATAIGLQGLKGHRSVGGIRASNYNSVSVASAEKLASYLGAFATSA
;
A
#
# COMPACT_ATOMS: atom_id res chain seq x y z
N MET A 1 36.98 -11.52 -1.24
CA MET A 1 36.14 -12.50 -1.96
C MET A 1 36.99 -13.63 -2.54
N ARG A 2 37.71 -13.42 -3.66
CA ARG A 2 38.59 -14.45 -4.27
C ARG A 2 39.63 -15.04 -3.31
N GLN A 3 40.35 -14.18 -2.60
CA GLN A 3 41.35 -14.60 -1.60
C GLN A 3 40.73 -15.34 -0.40
N LEU A 4 39.42 -15.21 -0.18
CA LEU A 4 38.69 -15.84 0.93
C LEU A 4 37.83 -17.02 0.47
N GLY A 5 37.93 -17.45 -0.80
CA GLY A 5 37.11 -18.54 -1.36
C GLY A 5 35.60 -18.26 -1.41
N LEU A 6 35.18 -17.00 -1.28
CA LEU A 6 33.77 -16.62 -1.28
C LEU A 6 33.22 -16.44 -2.70
N PRO A 7 31.93 -16.74 -2.95
CA PRO A 7 31.28 -16.48 -4.23
C PRO A 7 31.43 -15.02 -4.65
N ILE A 8 31.74 -14.80 -5.93
CA ILE A 8 31.84 -13.46 -6.51
C ILE A 8 30.45 -13.11 -7.05
N PRO A 9 29.79 -12.06 -6.53
CA PRO A 9 28.49 -11.68 -7.06
C PRO A 9 28.62 -11.17 -8.50
N PRO A 10 27.55 -11.27 -9.31
CA PRO A 10 27.48 -10.59 -10.59
C PRO A 10 27.81 -9.11 -10.45
N ILE A 11 28.60 -8.57 -11.38
CA ILE A 11 29.05 -7.16 -11.36
C ILE A 11 27.90 -6.14 -11.35
N ILE A 12 26.71 -6.52 -11.85
CA ILE A 12 25.49 -5.72 -11.76
C ILE A 12 25.01 -5.49 -10.31
N LEU A 13 25.50 -6.27 -9.34
CA LEU A 13 25.22 -6.12 -7.91
C LEU A 13 26.38 -5.44 -7.15
N ASP A 14 27.44 -5.03 -7.83
CA ASP A 14 28.57 -4.32 -7.23
C ASP A 14 28.25 -2.82 -7.10
N TYR A 15 27.91 -2.38 -5.88
CA TYR A 15 27.53 -0.99 -5.61
C TYR A 15 28.60 0.03 -6.01
N ALA A 16 29.89 -0.29 -5.86
CA ALA A 16 30.98 0.60 -6.26
C ALA A 16 31.01 0.82 -7.79
N THR A 17 30.78 -0.24 -8.56
CA THR A 17 30.67 -0.20 -10.01
C THR A 17 29.43 0.58 -10.43
N ILE A 18 28.26 0.33 -9.83
CA ILE A 18 27.03 1.08 -10.11
C ILE A 18 27.25 2.58 -9.85
N ALA A 19 27.79 2.94 -8.69
CA ALA A 19 28.03 4.32 -8.29
C ALA A 19 29.06 5.02 -9.20
N LYS A 20 30.19 4.37 -9.51
CA LYS A 20 31.23 4.90 -10.41
C LYS A 20 30.70 5.23 -11.80
N ASN A 21 29.69 4.48 -12.26
CA ASN A 21 29.07 4.67 -13.57
C ASN A 21 27.76 5.47 -13.50
N ASN A 22 27.41 6.13 -12.38
CA ASN A 22 26.15 6.85 -12.20
C ASN A 22 24.91 5.99 -12.54
N SER A 23 24.91 4.72 -12.15
CA SER A 23 23.90 3.71 -12.50
C SER A 23 23.79 3.35 -13.99
N LEU A 24 24.77 3.75 -14.81
CA LEU A 24 24.86 3.49 -16.25
C LEU A 24 25.94 2.45 -16.60
N TYR A 25 26.22 1.50 -15.70
CA TYR A 25 27.20 0.43 -15.97
C TYR A 25 26.79 -0.43 -17.18
N ASN A 26 25.50 -0.69 -17.33
CA ASN A 26 24.88 -1.35 -18.47
C ASN A 26 23.57 -0.65 -18.83
N THR A 27 22.83 -1.19 -19.81
CA THR A 27 21.48 -0.69 -20.16
C THR A 27 20.53 -0.86 -18.97
N LEU A 28 20.07 0.26 -18.42
CA LEU A 28 19.02 0.29 -17.38
C LEU A 28 17.62 0.19 -17.97
N SER A 29 16.62 -0.03 -17.11
CA SER A 29 15.20 0.06 -17.50
C SER A 29 14.78 1.52 -17.69
N VAL A 30 15.06 2.07 -18.88
CA VAL A 30 14.85 3.50 -19.19
C VAL A 30 13.40 3.92 -18.96
N PHE A 31 12.44 3.06 -19.31
CA PHE A 31 11.02 3.36 -19.14
C PHE A 31 10.62 3.46 -17.66
N ASP A 32 11.08 2.53 -16.82
CA ASP A 32 10.75 2.56 -15.38
C ASP A 32 11.34 3.80 -14.69
N VAL A 33 12.56 4.18 -15.07
CA VAL A 33 13.20 5.40 -14.55
C VAL A 33 12.44 6.65 -15.01
N TYR A 34 11.98 6.70 -16.25
CA TYR A 34 11.15 7.80 -16.74
C TYR A 34 9.82 7.92 -15.97
N ILE A 35 9.13 6.81 -15.71
CA ILE A 35 7.89 6.83 -14.91
C ILE A 35 8.17 7.28 -13.47
N ALA A 36 9.26 6.81 -12.86
CA ALA A 36 9.66 7.25 -11.53
C ALA A 36 9.93 8.77 -11.48
N ASP A 37 10.61 9.31 -12.49
CA ASP A 37 10.85 10.75 -12.62
C ASP A 37 9.53 11.55 -12.70
N LEU A 38 8.58 11.13 -13.55
CA LEU A 38 7.26 11.76 -13.64
C LEU A 38 6.49 11.72 -12.31
N VAL A 39 6.52 10.59 -11.60
CA VAL A 39 5.86 10.45 -10.29
C VAL A 39 6.50 11.39 -9.27
N LEU A 40 7.83 11.44 -9.20
CA LEU A 40 8.56 12.30 -8.26
C LEU A 40 8.32 13.78 -8.56
N GLN A 41 8.38 14.19 -9.83
CA GLN A 41 8.06 15.57 -10.22
C GLN A 41 6.62 15.94 -9.88
N GLY A 42 5.67 15.03 -10.11
CA GLY A 42 4.27 15.21 -9.73
C GLY A 42 4.09 15.43 -8.24
N LEU A 43 4.76 14.62 -7.40
CA LEU A 43 4.74 14.77 -5.94
C LEU A 43 5.37 16.08 -5.47
N LEU A 44 6.53 16.46 -6.02
CA LEU A 44 7.20 17.71 -5.66
C LEU A 44 6.39 18.95 -6.09
N LYS A 45 5.63 18.87 -7.18
CA LYS A 45 4.72 19.92 -7.62
C LYS A 45 3.46 19.99 -6.76
N ALA A 46 2.95 18.84 -6.31
CA ALA A 46 1.73 18.77 -5.52
C ALA A 46 1.91 19.24 -4.06
N TYR A 47 3.12 19.08 -3.50
CA TYR A 47 3.38 19.36 -2.08
C TYR A 47 4.61 20.26 -1.90
N GLU A 48 4.38 21.51 -1.49
CA GLU A 48 5.46 22.48 -1.22
C GLU A 48 6.40 22.02 -0.09
N ASN A 49 5.85 21.36 0.93
CA ASN A 49 6.58 20.74 2.03
C ASN A 49 7.07 19.30 1.69
N LYS A 50 7.07 18.92 0.40
CA LYS A 50 7.63 17.68 -0.11
C LYS A 50 6.97 16.45 0.54
N VAL A 51 7.77 15.60 1.19
CA VAL A 51 7.29 14.34 1.78
C VAL A 51 6.28 14.56 2.91
N ASP A 52 6.35 15.69 3.63
CA ASP A 52 5.45 15.96 4.75
C ASP A 52 4.01 16.18 4.29
N GLY A 53 3.81 16.80 3.11
CA GLY A 53 2.48 16.96 2.52
C GLY A 53 1.87 15.64 2.11
N GLN A 54 2.68 14.78 1.46
CA GLN A 54 2.25 13.42 1.12
C GLN A 54 1.97 12.57 2.38
N GLN A 55 2.73 12.78 3.46
CA GLN A 55 2.49 12.11 4.75
C GLN A 55 1.15 12.52 5.36
N ALA A 56 0.82 13.82 5.39
CA ALA A 56 -0.46 14.31 5.92
C ALA A 56 -1.66 13.67 5.18
N VAL A 57 -1.57 13.55 3.86
CA VAL A 57 -2.61 12.87 3.05
C VAL A 57 -2.67 11.37 3.37
N ALA A 58 -1.53 10.69 3.53
CA ALA A 58 -1.50 9.29 3.92
C ALA A 58 -2.13 9.04 5.30
N GLU A 59 -1.86 9.94 6.26
CA GLU A 59 -2.44 9.93 7.60
C GLU A 59 -3.94 10.16 7.59
N GLN A 60 -4.43 11.15 6.83
CA GLN A 60 -5.86 11.40 6.66
C GLN A 60 -6.58 10.15 6.13
N LYS A 61 -6.10 9.58 5.03
CA LYS A 61 -6.71 8.38 4.43
C LYS A 61 -6.70 7.18 5.38
N ALA A 62 -5.57 6.93 6.04
CA ALA A 62 -5.46 5.84 7.00
C ALA A 62 -6.41 6.03 8.17
N LYS A 63 -6.50 7.24 8.72
CA LYS A 63 -7.44 7.58 9.80
C LYS A 63 -8.88 7.35 9.37
N THR A 64 -9.28 7.82 8.19
CA THR A 64 -10.64 7.61 7.65
C THR A 64 -11.02 6.13 7.60
N ILE A 65 -10.12 5.27 7.11
CA ILE A 65 -10.38 3.82 7.00
C ILE A 65 -10.37 3.15 8.39
N TYR A 66 -9.39 3.46 9.24
CA TYR A 66 -9.33 2.87 10.59
C TYR A 66 -10.53 3.29 11.44
N SER A 67 -10.93 4.56 11.42
CA SER A 67 -12.13 5.03 12.13
C SER A 67 -13.39 4.27 11.71
N ALA A 68 -13.55 3.96 10.42
CA ALA A 68 -14.68 3.18 9.94
C ALA A 68 -14.64 1.72 10.44
N LEU A 69 -13.46 1.10 10.48
CA LEU A 69 -13.29 -0.25 11.04
C LEU A 69 -13.58 -0.27 12.55
N GLU A 70 -13.05 0.71 13.29
CA GLU A 70 -13.18 0.83 14.74
C GLU A 70 -14.60 1.18 15.20
N ALA A 71 -15.41 1.78 14.34
CA ALA A 71 -16.82 2.01 14.61
C ALA A 71 -17.65 0.72 14.64
N HIS A 72 -17.12 -0.38 14.07
CA HIS A 72 -17.82 -1.67 13.95
C HIS A 72 -16.96 -2.86 14.42
N PRO A 73 -16.48 -2.87 15.70
CA PRO A 73 -15.60 -3.92 16.22
C PRO A 73 -16.27 -5.30 16.32
N GLN A 74 -17.61 -5.36 16.26
CA GLN A 74 -18.38 -6.60 16.19
C GLN A 74 -18.37 -7.25 14.79
N VAL A 75 -18.01 -6.49 13.75
CA VAL A 75 -17.96 -6.97 12.35
C VAL A 75 -16.51 -7.14 11.89
N TYR A 76 -15.64 -6.20 12.28
CA TYR A 76 -14.26 -6.16 11.80
C TYR A 76 -13.25 -6.35 12.93
N GLU A 77 -12.22 -7.14 12.65
CA GLU A 77 -11.03 -7.26 13.49
C GLU A 77 -9.83 -6.67 12.75
N ILE A 78 -9.25 -5.59 13.27
CA ILE A 78 -8.01 -5.02 12.74
C ILE A 78 -6.85 -5.92 13.19
N VAL A 79 -6.10 -6.46 12.22
CA VAL A 79 -5.07 -7.48 12.48
C VAL A 79 -3.89 -6.95 13.32
N PRO A 80 -3.23 -5.83 12.95
CA PRO A 80 -2.14 -5.31 13.76
C PRO A 80 -2.63 -4.57 15.01
N HIS A 81 -1.85 -4.68 16.10
CA HIS A 81 -2.02 -3.85 17.29
C HIS A 81 -1.96 -2.35 16.94
N ALA A 82 -2.69 -1.52 17.69
CA ALA A 82 -2.84 -0.09 17.40
C ALA A 82 -1.50 0.66 17.22
N SER A 83 -0.49 0.33 18.04
CA SER A 83 0.84 0.93 17.97
C SER A 83 1.67 0.54 16.73
N ALA A 84 1.26 -0.48 15.99
CA ALA A 84 1.98 -1.03 14.83
C ALA A 84 1.18 -0.91 13.52
N ARG A 85 0.07 -0.17 13.53
CA ARG A 85 -0.79 0.00 12.36
C ARG A 85 -0.07 0.73 11.23
N SER A 86 -0.08 0.11 10.06
CA SER A 86 0.46 0.74 8.85
C SER A 86 -0.50 1.79 8.32
N ARG A 87 0.03 2.92 7.85
CA ARG A 87 -0.71 3.93 7.05
C ARG A 87 -0.90 3.48 5.60
N MET A 88 -0.12 2.50 5.15
CA MET A 88 -0.05 2.05 3.76
C MET A 88 -0.80 0.75 3.53
N ASN A 89 -0.70 -0.24 4.43
CA ASN A 89 -1.34 -1.54 4.27
C ASN A 89 -2.25 -1.83 5.46
N ILE A 90 -3.54 -1.58 5.28
CA ILE A 90 -4.55 -1.74 6.33
C ILE A 90 -5.15 -3.14 6.21
N CYS A 91 -4.80 -4.01 7.14
CA CYS A 91 -5.21 -5.41 7.15
C CYS A 91 -6.27 -5.65 8.23
N PHE A 92 -7.38 -6.29 7.85
CA PHE A 92 -8.47 -6.63 8.77
C PHE A 92 -9.19 -7.92 8.36
N ARG A 93 -9.93 -8.50 9.30
CA ARG A 93 -10.80 -9.66 9.11
C ARG A 93 -12.25 -9.23 9.20
N ILE A 94 -13.12 -10.02 8.58
CA ILE A 94 -14.57 -9.95 8.78
C ILE A 94 -14.94 -11.14 9.65
N LEU A 95 -15.56 -10.87 10.81
CA LEU A 95 -15.82 -11.89 11.83
C LEU A 95 -16.97 -12.83 11.45
N ALA A 96 -17.90 -12.38 10.60
CA ALA A 96 -19.02 -13.19 10.15
C ALA A 96 -18.55 -14.36 9.25
N PRO A 97 -19.02 -15.60 9.49
CA PRO A 97 -18.64 -16.76 8.68
C PRO A 97 -18.95 -16.56 7.20
N LYS A 98 -17.98 -16.89 6.33
CA LYS A 98 -18.11 -16.82 4.86
C LYS A 98 -18.38 -15.42 4.28
N ALA A 99 -18.34 -14.36 5.08
CA ALA A 99 -18.66 -13.00 4.65
C ALA A 99 -17.55 -12.33 3.82
N GLU A 100 -16.31 -12.85 3.84
CA GLU A 100 -15.20 -12.28 3.06
C GLU A 100 -15.46 -12.28 1.54
N ALA A 101 -16.08 -13.35 1.02
CA ALA A 101 -16.38 -13.46 -0.42
C ALA A 101 -17.44 -12.43 -0.85
N ASP A 102 -18.49 -12.28 -0.04
CA ASP A 102 -19.58 -11.33 -0.29
C ASP A 102 -19.09 -9.88 -0.19
N PHE A 103 -18.23 -9.59 0.79
CA PHE A 103 -17.56 -8.29 0.92
C PHE A 103 -16.73 -7.96 -0.32
N LEU A 104 -15.89 -8.90 -0.78
CA LEU A 104 -15.04 -8.67 -1.95
C LEU A 104 -15.87 -8.49 -3.23
N SER A 105 -16.95 -9.25 -3.37
CA SER A 105 -17.89 -9.13 -4.49
C SER A 105 -18.59 -7.76 -4.49
N GLY A 106 -19.17 -7.37 -3.35
CA GLY A 106 -19.85 -6.08 -3.18
C GLY A 106 -18.92 -4.89 -3.38
N ALA A 107 -17.70 -4.95 -2.83
CA ALA A 107 -16.65 -3.95 -3.07
C ALA A 107 -16.33 -3.81 -4.56
N THR A 108 -16.15 -4.93 -5.26
CA THR A 108 -15.85 -4.95 -6.69
C THR A 108 -16.97 -4.34 -7.51
N ALA A 109 -18.24 -4.63 -7.17
CA ALA A 109 -19.41 -4.09 -7.85
C ALA A 109 -19.49 -2.55 -7.81
N ILE A 110 -18.94 -1.94 -6.75
CA ILE A 110 -18.84 -0.47 -6.65
C ILE A 110 -17.48 0.07 -7.10
N GLY A 111 -16.62 -0.75 -7.70
CA GLY A 111 -15.31 -0.34 -8.21
C GLY A 111 -14.19 -0.23 -7.17
N LEU A 112 -14.37 -0.79 -5.97
CA LEU A 112 -13.29 -0.98 -5.00
C LEU A 112 -12.60 -2.32 -5.29
N GLN A 113 -11.43 -2.26 -5.93
CA GLN A 113 -10.68 -3.44 -6.37
C GLN A 113 -9.42 -3.67 -5.53
N GLY A 114 -8.85 -4.88 -5.60
CA GLY A 114 -7.57 -5.20 -4.97
C GLY A 114 -7.60 -5.36 -3.45
N LEU A 115 -8.79 -5.52 -2.86
CA LEU A 115 -8.97 -5.63 -1.40
C LEU A 115 -8.69 -7.04 -0.85
N LYS A 116 -8.59 -8.07 -1.70
CA LYS A 116 -8.30 -9.43 -1.23
C LYS A 116 -6.94 -9.48 -0.55
N GLY A 117 -6.89 -9.98 0.68
CA GLY A 117 -5.67 -10.15 1.44
C GLY A 117 -4.68 -11.08 0.75
N HIS A 118 -3.42 -11.02 1.19
CA HIS A 118 -2.37 -11.83 0.60
C HIS A 118 -2.65 -13.32 0.81
N ARG A 119 -2.37 -14.16 -0.21
CA ARG A 119 -2.69 -15.59 -0.22
C ARG A 119 -2.18 -16.39 0.99
N SER A 120 -1.08 -15.97 1.60
CA SER A 120 -0.48 -16.66 2.75
C SER A 120 -1.18 -16.39 4.08
N VAL A 121 -2.04 -15.37 4.14
CA VAL A 121 -2.72 -14.95 5.38
C VAL A 121 -4.24 -14.89 5.22
N GLY A 122 -4.77 -14.62 4.03
CA GLY A 122 -6.20 -14.40 3.80
C GLY A 122 -6.67 -13.02 4.31
N GLY A 123 -7.98 -12.88 4.56
CA GLY A 123 -8.55 -11.63 5.05
C GLY A 123 -8.66 -10.54 3.99
N ILE A 124 -8.79 -9.30 4.46
CA ILE A 124 -8.90 -8.09 3.62
C ILE A 124 -7.67 -7.22 3.84
N ARG A 125 -7.15 -6.64 2.74
CA ARG A 125 -6.04 -5.68 2.76
C ARG A 125 -6.35 -4.48 1.86
N ALA A 126 -6.54 -3.32 2.46
CA ALA A 126 -6.61 -2.06 1.73
C ALA A 126 -5.19 -1.46 1.61
N SER A 127 -4.67 -1.43 0.37
CA SER A 127 -3.35 -0.82 0.08
C SER A 127 -3.53 0.65 -0.27
N ASN A 128 -3.19 1.53 0.66
CA ASN A 128 -3.40 2.97 0.67
C ASN A 128 -2.13 3.76 0.26
N TYR A 129 -1.50 3.38 -0.85
CA TYR A 129 -0.30 4.07 -1.36
C TYR A 129 -0.57 5.52 -1.78
N ASN A 130 0.48 6.28 -2.10
CA ASN A 130 0.40 7.71 -2.44
C ASN A 130 -0.59 8.00 -3.58
N SER A 131 -0.66 7.13 -4.59
CA SER A 131 -1.56 7.28 -5.75
C SER A 131 -3.04 7.04 -5.44
N VAL A 132 -3.36 6.43 -4.29
CA VAL A 132 -4.76 6.26 -3.86
C VAL A 132 -5.30 7.60 -3.41
N SER A 133 -6.41 8.04 -4.01
CA SER A 133 -7.04 9.32 -3.67
C SER A 133 -7.72 9.30 -2.29
N VAL A 134 -7.93 10.47 -1.70
CA VAL A 134 -8.72 10.63 -0.47
C VAL A 134 -10.17 10.15 -0.69
N ALA A 135 -10.76 10.52 -1.83
CA ALA A 135 -12.11 10.07 -2.21
C ALA A 135 -12.24 8.54 -2.29
N SER A 136 -11.19 7.84 -2.74
CA SER A 136 -11.18 6.37 -2.73
C SER A 136 -11.16 5.79 -1.32
N ALA A 137 -10.42 6.41 -0.39
CA ALA A 137 -10.39 6.01 1.01
C ALA A 137 -11.75 6.27 1.70
N GLU A 138 -12.39 7.41 1.41
CA GLU A 138 -13.74 7.75 1.88
C GLU A 138 -14.78 6.78 1.32
N LYS A 139 -14.70 6.44 0.03
CA LYS A 139 -15.57 5.44 -0.61
C LYS A 139 -15.45 4.08 0.07
N LEU A 140 -14.23 3.66 0.41
CA LEU A 140 -14.02 2.43 1.18
C LEU A 140 -14.60 2.53 2.58
N ALA A 141 -14.39 3.64 3.30
CA ALA A 141 -14.96 3.86 4.63
C ALA A 141 -16.49 3.81 4.62
N SER A 142 -17.15 4.45 3.65
CA SER A 142 -18.60 4.37 3.47
C SER A 142 -19.06 2.94 3.18
N TYR A 143 -18.32 2.20 2.35
CA TYR A 143 -18.63 0.79 2.08
C TYR A 143 -18.49 -0.09 3.34
N LEU A 144 -17.46 0.13 4.15
CA LEU A 144 -17.26 -0.57 5.42
C LEU A 144 -18.44 -0.36 6.36
N GLY A 145 -18.92 0.88 6.50
CA GLY A 145 -20.10 1.19 7.31
C GLY A 145 -21.37 0.52 6.77
N ALA A 146 -21.63 0.65 5.46
CA ALA A 146 -22.80 0.04 4.82
C ALA A 146 -22.82 -1.49 4.99
N PHE A 147 -21.69 -2.16 4.71
CA PHE A 147 -21.57 -3.60 4.85
C PHE A 147 -21.81 -4.06 6.30
N ALA A 148 -21.28 -3.32 7.28
CA ALA A 148 -21.45 -3.64 8.70
C ALA A 148 -22.88 -3.47 9.21
N THR A 149 -23.71 -2.66 8.55
CA THR A 149 -25.14 -2.50 8.89
C THR A 149 -26.05 -3.49 8.16
N SER A 150 -25.57 -4.08 7.05
CA SER A 150 -26.32 -5.07 6.27
C SER A 150 -26.00 -6.52 6.63
N ALA A 151 -24.91 -6.74 7.37
CA ALA A 151 -24.45 -8.04 7.86
C ALA A 151 -25.02 -8.33 9.25
#